data_AF-A0A936VVF0-F1
#
_entry.id   AF-A0A936VVF0-F1
#
_cell.length_a   1.000
_cell.length_b   1.000
_cell.length_c   1.000
_cell.angle_alpha   90.00
_cell.angle_beta   90.00
_cell.angle_gamma   90.00
#
_symmetry.space_group_name_H-M   'P 1'
#
loop_
_entity.id
_entity.type
_entity.pdbx_description
1 polymer ?
#
loop_
_entity_poly.entity_id
_entity_poly.type
_entity_poly.pdbx_seq_one_letter_code
_entity_poly.pdbx_strand_id
1 'polypeptide(L)'
;MQKVNIYTYNPKNQSNEFDIYALCKGLNSGKPLEKPCPNSFVLACKNQVEKDFYTTLLFGLWKAKHFYPYHTGSVIPFIRISDFKQVVKEQAQIVNAEAFAKDVQKVKLIEAKQKQIYEQMALLNDVKRALIYRHFKSRC
;
A
#
# COMPACT_ATOMS: atom_id res chain seq x y z
N MET A 1 18.88 -6.82 12.97
CA MET A 1 17.41 -7.03 12.94
C MET A 1 17.09 -8.51 12.82
N GLN A 2 16.12 -9.01 13.59
CA GLN A 2 15.71 -10.41 13.54
C GLN A 2 14.99 -10.74 12.23
N LYS A 3 15.10 -12.01 11.81
CA LYS A 3 14.47 -12.54 10.61
C LYS A 3 12.95 -12.61 10.83
N VAL A 4 12.18 -11.76 10.14
CA VAL A 4 10.71 -11.84 10.13
C VAL A 4 10.24 -13.12 9.45
N ASN A 5 9.22 -13.78 10.02
CA ASN A 5 8.64 -14.97 9.42
C ASN A 5 7.59 -14.56 8.38
N ILE A 6 7.75 -15.00 7.14
CA ILE A 6 6.85 -14.66 6.03
C ILE A 6 6.29 -15.93 5.41
N TYR A 7 4.97 -16.00 5.25
CA TYR A 7 4.28 -17.14 4.66
C TYR A 7 3.04 -16.70 3.89
N THR A 8 2.46 -17.58 3.07
CA THR A 8 1.22 -17.30 2.34
C THR A 8 0.03 -17.39 3.28
N TYR A 9 -0.88 -16.43 3.21
CA TYR A 9 -2.09 -16.45 4.01
C TYR A 9 -2.94 -17.71 3.72
N ASN A 10 -3.41 -18.35 4.78
CA ASN A 10 -4.36 -19.45 4.73
C ASN A 10 -5.48 -19.16 5.74
N PRO A 11 -6.76 -19.16 5.33
CA PRO A 11 -7.89 -18.92 6.25
C PRO A 11 -7.96 -19.89 7.43
N LYS A 12 -7.32 -21.07 7.33
CA LYS A 12 -7.27 -22.08 8.40
C LYS A 12 -6.25 -21.74 9.49
N ASN A 13 -5.30 -20.83 9.22
CA ASN A 13 -4.28 -20.46 10.20
C ASN A 13 -4.85 -19.42 11.18
N GLN A 14 -4.45 -19.51 12.45
CA GLN A 14 -4.77 -18.47 13.43
C GLN A 14 -4.03 -17.17 13.08
N SER A 15 -4.75 -16.05 13.17
CA SER A 15 -4.19 -14.71 13.05
C SER A 15 -3.54 -14.28 14.36
N ASN A 16 -2.34 -13.69 14.28
CA ASN A 16 -1.70 -13.04 15.42
C ASN A 16 -2.05 -11.54 15.44
N GLU A 17 -2.07 -10.93 16.62
CA GLU A 17 -2.26 -9.49 16.82
C GLU A 17 -1.23 -8.66 16.03
N PHE A 18 0.00 -9.16 15.93
CA PHE A 18 1.09 -8.45 15.26
C PHE A 18 1.29 -8.82 13.79
N ASP A 19 0.37 -9.59 13.20
CA ASP A 19 0.46 -9.93 11.78
C ASP A 19 0.25 -8.71 10.88
N ILE A 20 1.04 -8.65 9.81
CA ILE A 20 0.85 -7.72 8.70
C ILE A 20 0.51 -8.52 7.45
N TYR A 21 -0.43 -8.03 6.67
CA TYR A 21 -0.81 -8.64 5.41
C TYR A 21 -0.28 -7.79 4.24
N ALA A 22 0.33 -8.43 3.25
CA ALA A 22 0.84 -7.76 2.05
C ALA A 22 0.22 -8.40 0.80
N LEU A 23 -0.38 -7.59 -0.07
CA LEU A 23 -0.97 -8.09 -1.32
C LEU A 23 0.12 -8.74 -2.20
N CYS A 24 -0.14 -9.90 -2.79
CA CYS A 24 0.86 -10.60 -3.63
C CYS A 24 0.49 -10.68 -5.12
N LYS A 25 -0.72 -10.25 -5.51
CA LYS A 25 -1.19 -10.22 -6.90
C LYS A 25 -1.62 -8.82 -7.35
N GLY A 26 -1.49 -8.59 -8.65
CA GLY A 26 -1.81 -7.35 -9.35
C GLY A 26 -0.69 -6.31 -9.26
N LEU A 27 -0.92 -5.17 -9.91
CA LEU A 27 0.04 -4.05 -9.94
C LEU A 27 0.24 -3.37 -8.57
N ASN A 28 -0.61 -3.68 -7.59
CA ASN A 28 -0.49 -3.22 -6.20
C ASN A 28 0.21 -4.23 -5.28
N SER A 29 0.87 -5.27 -5.84
CA SER A 29 1.57 -6.23 -5.01
C SER A 29 2.65 -5.54 -4.15
N GLY A 30 2.79 -6.00 -2.90
CA GLY A 30 3.57 -5.36 -1.85
C GLY A 30 2.80 -4.36 -0.99
N LYS A 31 1.58 -3.97 -1.38
CA LYS A 31 0.74 -3.06 -0.60
C LYS A 31 0.38 -3.69 0.76
N PRO A 32 0.62 -3.00 1.89
CA PRO A 32 0.14 -3.45 3.19
C PRO A 32 -1.40 -3.34 3.26
N LEU A 33 -2.02 -4.34 3.87
CA LEU A 33 -3.48 -4.48 4.00
C LEU A 33 -3.88 -4.53 5.48
N GLU A 34 -5.03 -3.94 5.80
CA GLU A 34 -5.62 -4.00 7.15
C GLU A 34 -6.22 -5.37 7.47
N LYS A 35 -6.77 -6.03 6.45
CA LYS A 35 -7.39 -7.35 6.55
C LYS A 35 -6.74 -8.32 5.56
N PRO A 36 -6.61 -9.60 5.92
CA PRO A 36 -6.07 -10.60 5.02
C PRO A 36 -7.00 -10.83 3.83
N CYS A 37 -6.43 -11.31 2.74
CA CYS A 37 -7.17 -11.83 1.59
C CYS A 37 -6.47 -13.07 1.01
N PRO A 38 -7.14 -13.88 0.17
CA PRO A 38 -6.52 -15.08 -0.43
C PRO A 38 -5.23 -14.81 -1.20
N ASN A 39 -5.05 -13.58 -1.69
CA ASN A 39 -3.86 -13.13 -2.44
C ASN A 39 -2.96 -12.26 -1.56
N SER A 40 -2.69 -12.70 -0.33
CA SER A 40 -1.80 -11.98 0.58
C SER A 40 -0.72 -12.88 1.19
N PHE A 41 0.45 -12.29 1.42
CA PHE A 41 1.46 -12.81 2.32
C PHE A 41 1.21 -12.29 3.73
N VAL A 42 1.59 -13.08 4.72
CA VAL A 42 1.60 -12.73 6.14
C VAL A 42 3.03 -12.50 6.57
N LEU A 43 3.29 -11.38 7.22
CA LEU A 43 4.53 -11.12 7.96
C LEU A 43 4.19 -11.21 9.45
N ALA A 44 4.62 -12.30 10.09
CA ALA A 44 4.41 -12.51 11.51
C ALA A 44 5.49 -11.77 12.31
N CYS A 45 5.08 -10.66 12.93
CA CYS A 45 5.93 -9.86 13.80
C CYS A 45 5.78 -10.30 15.25
N LYS A 46 6.78 -10.04 16.08
CA LYS A 46 6.79 -10.47 17.49
C LYS A 46 6.15 -9.46 18.45
N ASN A 47 6.17 -8.19 18.06
CA ASN A 47 5.73 -7.08 18.89
C ASN A 47 5.27 -5.91 18.01
N GLN A 48 4.70 -4.90 18.66
CA GLN A 48 4.20 -3.70 18.00
C GLN A 48 5.31 -2.92 17.27
N VAL A 49 6.52 -2.89 17.80
CA VAL A 49 7.65 -2.16 17.20
C VAL A 49 8.04 -2.77 15.84
N GLU A 50 8.14 -4.09 15.75
CA GLU A 50 8.37 -4.80 14.48
C GLU A 50 7.21 -4.57 13.52
N LYS A 51 5.96 -4.60 14.02
CA LYS A 51 4.78 -4.35 13.19
C LYS A 51 4.80 -2.96 12.57
N ASP A 52 5.10 -1.93 13.35
CA ASP A 52 5.14 -0.54 12.90
C ASP A 52 6.25 -0.33 11.87
N PHE A 53 7.42 -0.91 12.12
CA PHE A 53 8.55 -0.87 11.20
C PHE A 53 8.21 -1.53 9.86
N TYR A 54 7.77 -2.80 9.87
CA TYR A 54 7.49 -3.53 8.63
C TYR A 54 6.28 -2.96 7.87
N THR A 55 5.27 -2.44 8.58
CA THR A 55 4.15 -1.73 7.93
C THR A 55 4.64 -0.49 7.20
N THR A 56 5.54 0.28 7.83
CA THR A 56 6.15 1.47 7.22
C THR A 56 7.02 1.10 6.03
N LEU A 57 7.86 0.07 6.17
CA LEU A 57 8.73 -0.46 5.11
C LEU A 57 7.91 -0.89 3.89
N LEU A 58 6.90 -1.75 4.08
CA LEU A 58 6.04 -2.22 3.00
C LEU A 58 5.29 -1.08 2.31
N PHE A 59 4.79 -0.11 3.09
CA PHE A 59 4.15 1.07 2.51
C PHE A 59 5.10 1.80 1.57
N GLY A 60 6.32 2.11 2.01
CA GLY A 60 7.28 2.82 1.17
C GLY A 60 7.72 2.02 -0.06
N LEU A 61 7.99 0.72 0.08
CA LEU A 61 8.33 -0.16 -1.05
C LEU A 61 7.21 -0.22 -2.09
N TRP A 62 5.96 -0.34 -1.65
CA TRP A 62 4.79 -0.31 -2.52
C TRP A 62 4.64 1.05 -3.23
N LYS A 63 4.73 2.15 -2.49
CA LYS A 63 4.60 3.50 -3.05
C LYS A 63 5.68 3.82 -4.08
N ALA A 64 6.91 3.36 -3.83
CA ALA A 64 8.03 3.50 -4.77
C ALA A 64 7.96 2.51 -5.95
N LYS A 65 6.93 1.66 -6.03
CA LYS A 65 6.81 0.58 -7.03
C LYS A 65 8.02 -0.37 -7.04
N HIS A 66 8.69 -0.52 -5.90
CA HIS A 66 9.94 -1.27 -5.79
C HIS A 66 9.80 -2.75 -6.18
N PHE A 67 8.60 -3.30 -6.07
CA PHE A 67 8.31 -4.69 -6.44
C PHE A 67 8.06 -4.92 -7.94
N TYR A 68 7.96 -3.87 -8.77
CA TYR A 68 7.64 -4.00 -10.20
C TYR A 68 8.61 -4.90 -10.98
N PRO A 69 9.94 -4.83 -10.76
CA PRO A 69 10.89 -5.72 -11.44
C PRO A 69 10.69 -7.21 -11.11
N TYR A 70 10.00 -7.52 -10.01
CA TYR A 70 9.77 -8.89 -9.53
C TYR A 70 8.40 -9.44 -9.94
N HIS A 71 7.59 -8.65 -10.68
CA HIS A 71 6.32 -9.14 -11.19
C HIS A 71 6.53 -10.19 -12.27
N THR A 72 5.78 -11.29 -12.15
CA THR A 72 5.72 -12.38 -13.12
C THR A 72 4.27 -12.76 -13.41
N GLY A 73 4.04 -13.53 -14.48
CA GLY A 73 2.70 -13.85 -14.97
C GLY A 73 2.22 -12.87 -16.04
N SER A 74 1.53 -13.41 -17.05
CA SER A 74 1.11 -12.65 -18.24
C SER A 74 -0.24 -11.92 -18.02
N VAL A 75 -1.27 -12.67 -17.59
CA VAL A 75 -2.62 -12.11 -17.44
C VAL A 75 -2.77 -11.32 -16.14
N ILE A 76 -2.29 -11.87 -15.03
CA ILE A 76 -2.32 -11.21 -13.71
C ILE A 76 -0.90 -11.23 -13.16
N PRO A 77 -0.20 -10.08 -13.11
CA PRO A 77 1.14 -10.03 -12.54
C PRO A 77 1.09 -10.34 -11.04
N PHE A 78 2.09 -11.05 -10.53
CA PHE A 78 2.21 -11.37 -9.11
C PHE A 78 3.69 -11.44 -8.69
N ILE A 79 3.95 -11.37 -7.39
CA ILE A 79 5.31 -11.52 -6.83
C ILE A 79 5.41 -12.90 -6.20
N ARG A 80 6.49 -13.64 -6.46
CA ARG A 80 6.74 -14.92 -5.78
C ARG A 80 7.15 -14.66 -4.33
N ILE A 81 6.78 -15.58 -3.43
CA ILE A 81 7.11 -15.42 -2.00
C ILE A 81 8.62 -15.43 -1.74
N SER A 82 9.42 -16.12 -2.57
CA SER A 82 10.89 -16.09 -2.51
C SER A 82 11.42 -14.68 -2.69
N ASP A 83 10.96 -14.02 -3.75
CA ASP A 83 11.43 -12.71 -4.17
C ASP A 83 10.98 -11.66 -3.17
N PHE A 84 9.73 -11.75 -2.71
CA PHE A 84 9.20 -10.90 -1.65
C PHE A 84 10.00 -11.02 -0.35
N LYS A 85 10.32 -12.25 0.08
CA LYS A 85 11.15 -12.50 1.28
C LYS A 85 12.53 -11.88 1.15
N GLN A 86 13.15 -12.03 -0.02
CA GLN A 86 14.47 -11.50 -0.29
C GLN A 86 14.47 -9.97 -0.23
N VAL A 87 13.57 -9.33 -0.97
CA VAL A 87 13.45 -7.86 -1.01
C VAL A 87 13.18 -7.28 0.39
N VAL A 88 12.21 -7.83 1.12
CA VAL A 88 11.88 -7.33 2.46
C VAL A 88 13.07 -7.49 3.41
N LYS A 89 13.81 -8.60 3.34
CA LYS A 89 15.00 -8.84 4.17
C LYS A 89 16.12 -7.85 3.83
N GLU A 90 16.43 -7.66 2.55
CA GLU A 90 17.50 -6.75 2.10
C GLU A 90 17.18 -5.31 2.48
N GLN A 91 15.98 -4.84 2.16
CA GLN A 91 15.58 -3.46 2.42
C GLN A 91 15.44 -3.18 3.92
N ALA A 92 15.00 -4.14 4.73
CA ALA A 92 15.00 -4.00 6.18
C ALA A 92 16.41 -3.79 6.77
N GLN A 93 17.47 -4.29 6.12
CA GLN A 93 18.85 -4.10 6.58
C GLN A 93 19.45 -2.77 6.11
N ILE A 94 19.03 -2.27 4.95
CA ILE A 94 19.59 -1.07 4.31
C ILE A 94 18.93 0.21 4.85
N VAL A 95 17.62 0.16 5.11
CA VAL A 95 16.84 1.35 5.44
C VAL A 95 17.13 1.84 6.86
N ASN A 96 17.46 3.13 6.99
CA ASN A 96 17.45 3.80 8.29
C ASN A 96 15.99 4.01 8.73
N ALA A 97 15.56 3.24 9.74
CA ALA A 97 14.18 3.20 10.20
C ALA A 97 13.61 4.57 10.58
N GLU A 98 14.38 5.41 11.28
CA GLU A 98 13.90 6.70 11.77
C GLU A 98 13.74 7.72 10.64
N ALA A 99 14.76 7.87 9.80
CA ALA A 99 14.73 8.79 8.67
C ALA A 99 13.62 8.40 7.68
N PHE A 100 13.53 7.09 7.37
CA PHE A 100 12.53 6.56 6.47
C PHE A 100 11.10 6.73 7.00
N ALA A 101 10.87 6.48 8.29
CA ALA A 101 9.56 6.71 8.89
C ALA A 101 9.12 8.17 8.78
N LYS A 102 10.03 9.13 9.00
CA LYS A 102 9.74 10.56 8.83
C LYS A 102 9.32 10.90 7.40
N ASP A 103 10.02 10.37 6.40
CA ASP A 103 9.69 10.63 5.00
C ASP A 103 8.39 9.94 4.57
N VAL A 104 8.12 8.72 5.04
CA VAL A 104 6.83 8.05 4.81
C VAL A 104 5.67 8.88 5.37
N GLN A 105 5.82 9.51 6.54
CA GLN A 105 4.77 10.39 7.08
C GLN A 105 4.54 11.62 6.19
N LYS A 106 5.61 12.24 5.67
CA LYS A 106 5.49 13.34 4.70
C LYS A 106 4.76 12.89 3.43
N VAL A 107 5.06 11.70 2.91
CA VAL A 107 4.38 11.13 1.74
C VAL A 107 2.87 10.98 2.01
N LYS A 108 2.48 10.45 3.17
CA LYS A 108 1.06 10.33 3.54
C LYS A 108 0.35 11.68 3.60
N LEU A 109 1.01 12.72 4.14
CA LEU A 109 0.48 14.08 4.16
C LEU A 109 0.28 14.65 2.75
N ILE A 110 1.25 14.42 1.86
CA ILE A 110 1.16 14.82 0.45
C ILE A 110 -0.04 14.13 -0.22
N GLU A 111 -0.21 12.83 -0.03
CA GLU A 111 -1.35 12.08 -0.62
C GLU A 111 -2.71 12.58 -0.11
N ALA A 112 -2.81 12.87 1.19
CA ALA A 112 -4.03 13.47 1.76
C ALA A 112 -4.33 14.84 1.13
N LYS A 113 -3.29 15.68 0.95
CA LYS A 113 -3.46 16.99 0.35
C LYS A 113 -3.81 16.91 -1.14
N GLN A 114 -3.19 16.01 -1.88
CA GLN A 114 -3.52 15.74 -3.27
C GLN A 114 -4.99 15.34 -3.40
N LYS A 115 -5.50 14.45 -2.55
CA LYS A 115 -6.91 14.05 -2.54
C LYS A 115 -7.84 15.27 -2.33
N GLN A 116 -7.55 16.12 -1.36
CA GLN A 116 -8.34 17.34 -1.12
C GLN A 116 -8.35 18.27 -2.34
N ILE A 117 -7.22 18.43 -3.02
CA ILE A 117 -7.13 19.26 -4.22
C ILE A 117 -7.98 18.67 -5.35
N TYR A 118 -7.97 17.34 -5.54
CA TYR A 118 -8.82 16.70 -6.56
C TYR A 118 -10.31 16.90 -6.27
N GLU A 119 -10.73 16.80 -5.00
CA GLU A 119 -12.11 17.06 -4.58
C GLU A 119 -12.51 18.51 -4.83
N GLN A 120 -11.63 19.46 -4.52
CA GLN A 120 -11.84 20.89 -4.80
C GLN A 120 -11.97 21.16 -6.31
N MET A 121 -11.14 20.53 -7.13
CA MET A 121 -11.23 20.66 -8.59
C MET A 121 -12.54 20.09 -9.14
N ALA A 122 -13.04 18.98 -8.58
CA ALA A 122 -14.35 18.42 -8.94
C ALA A 122 -15.48 19.41 -8.61
N LEU A 123 -15.46 20.00 -7.40
CA LEU A 123 -16.45 21.00 -6.98
C LEU A 123 -16.42 22.24 -7.88
N LEU A 124 -15.24 22.74 -8.25
CA LEU A 124 -15.11 23.86 -9.18
C LEU A 124 -15.72 23.55 -10.55
N ASN A 125 -15.57 22.33 -11.04
CA ASN A 125 -16.20 21.91 -12.30
C ASN A 125 -17.73 21.88 -12.20
N ASP A 126 -18.28 21.45 -11.07
CA ASP A 126 -19.73 21.44 -10.86
C ASP A 126 -20.29 22.86 -10.75
N VAL A 127 -19.58 23.77 -10.07
CA VAL A 127 -19.94 25.19 -10.04
C VAL A 127 -19.93 25.78 -11.44
N LYS A 128 -18.88 25.53 -12.23
CA LYS A 128 -18.82 25.99 -13.64
C LYS A 128 -20.02 25.50 -14.44
N ARG A 129 -20.38 24.22 -14.33
CA ARG A 129 -21.56 23.65 -14.99
C ARG A 129 -22.82 24.36 -14.54
N ALA A 130 -23.05 24.49 -13.24
CA ALA A 130 -24.25 25.12 -12.68
C ALA A 130 -24.42 26.58 -13.14
N LEU A 131 -23.32 27.33 -13.25
CA LEU A 131 -23.34 28.70 -13.78
C LEU A 131 -23.84 28.75 -15.23
N ILE A 132 -23.35 27.85 -16.09
CA ILE A 132 -23.79 27.80 -17.49
C ILE A 132 -25.23 27.29 -17.59
N TYR A 133 -25.60 26.24 -16.86
CA TYR A 133 -26.95 25.68 -16.86
C TYR A 133 -28.02 26.70 -16.49
N ARG A 134 -27.72 27.67 -15.62
CA ARG A 134 -28.66 28.75 -15.26
C ARG A 134 -29.16 29.54 -16.46
N HIS A 135 -28.39 29.61 -17.55
CA HIS A 135 -28.75 30.36 -18.76
C HIS A 135 -29.52 29.52 -19.78
N PHE A 136 -29.65 28.21 -19.58
CA PHE A 136 -30.45 27.35 -20.45
C PHE A 136 -31.88 27.29 -19.92
N LYS A 137 -32.87 27.62 -20.77
CA LYS A 137 -34.28 27.37 -20.45
C LYS A 137 -34.50 25.86 -20.43
N SER A 138 -35.04 25.33 -19.34
CA SER A 138 -35.64 23.99 -19.36
C SER A 138 -36.74 24.00 -20.42
N ARG A 139 -36.61 23.15 -21.44
CA ARG A 139 -37.74 22.87 -22.33
C ARG A 139 -38.78 22.13 -21.49
N CYS A 140 -39.88 22.81 -21.18
CA CYS A 140 -41.15 22.15 -20.86
C CYS A 140 -41.63 21.39 -22.09
#